data_AF-A0A536HVR1-F1
#
_entry.id   AF-A0A536HVR1-F1
#
_cell.length_a   1.000
_cell.length_b   1.000
_cell.length_c   1.000
_cell.angle_alpha   90.00
_cell.angle_beta   90.00
_cell.angle_gamma   90.00
#
_symmetry.space_group_name_H-M   'P 1'
#
loop_
_entity.id
_entity.type
_entity.pdbx_description
1 polymer ?
#
loop_
_entity_poly.entity_id
_entity_poly.type
_entity_poly.pdbx_seq_one_letter_code
_entity_poly.pdbx_strand_id
1 'polypeptide(L)'
;MQDRQAVEQHLIAQTAGATRVGVVFVHGIGQQSESSTVREFGGPLLHWLQEWHQRRDGDLCVASSDLTYGELAERPARFSLELAAIEGHPAQTWILAEAWWAARLSAPNLDEMTWWGLKSAVVRCLRLAELVVTSFRNIRSPKDVIELVSSFLLFLGYVAAAILSIPLILGLFVLAQIPGPVEQAVMGLRSFFLDQIGDFYTFMWDDIQAVHIRGSVAAAIHFLVDKRKCERIAVVAHSQGTVVAYDALCSGSVLPADLARVKTFVTFGSALNNAWDKRLVPARTCRLREPLPASMRWINVWSAYDPVSGGRLRVPDDIRLPDEQLEVTNWMNVILDHGGYFSNREEFLSRLAQELESPGARQRSRFFPQYGEEGWRERRRDRVLTLVTWRVVAMLGFVAGVVARIRAADRLRADGEAVWAWLMTLPIVGGVVTFVDQHAAWLAWTERLGARILGIGLWLAVLTAAYVGISWLAFVPWHDNAGQRSAGRGRPPASQRAIIIASSIAMFFAIAVGIAVMVQAPALRRP
;
A
#
# COMPACT_ATOMS: atom_id res chain seq x y z
N MET A 1 -2.12 -8.50 -36.68
CA MET A 1 -1.66 -7.18 -36.17
C MET A 1 -2.19 -6.00 -36.99
N GLN A 2 -2.18 -6.06 -38.33
CA GLN A 2 -2.64 -4.96 -39.19
C GLN A 2 -4.12 -4.57 -38.95
N ASP A 3 -5.03 -5.54 -38.81
CA ASP A 3 -6.45 -5.25 -38.54
C ASP A 3 -6.67 -4.51 -37.21
N ARG A 4 -5.91 -4.86 -36.17
CA ARG A 4 -5.96 -4.15 -34.87
C ARG A 4 -5.51 -2.70 -35.01
N GLN A 5 -4.46 -2.44 -35.79
CA GLN A 5 -4.00 -1.08 -36.05
C GLN A 5 -5.01 -0.27 -36.86
N ALA A 6 -5.70 -0.89 -37.83
CA ALA A 6 -6.74 -0.22 -38.61
C ALA A 6 -7.95 0.18 -37.75
N VAL A 7 -8.42 -0.72 -36.86
CA VAL A 7 -9.49 -0.40 -35.89
C VAL A 7 -9.06 0.72 -34.95
N GLU A 8 -7.83 0.66 -34.43
CA GLU A 8 -7.29 1.70 -33.55
C GLU A 8 -7.20 3.07 -34.26
N GLN A 9 -6.74 3.11 -35.51
CA GLN A 9 -6.72 4.31 -36.34
C GLN A 9 -8.12 4.85 -36.63
N HIS A 10 -9.10 3.96 -36.85
CA HIS A 10 -10.49 4.35 -37.05
C HIS A 10 -11.08 5.00 -35.78
N LEU A 11 -10.85 4.41 -34.60
CA LEU A 11 -11.26 4.99 -33.32
C LEU A 11 -10.57 6.33 -33.03
N ILE A 12 -9.28 6.45 -33.39
CA ILE A 12 -8.54 7.72 -33.35
C ILE A 12 -9.21 8.77 -34.23
N ALA A 13 -9.62 8.41 -35.44
CA ALA A 13 -10.27 9.34 -36.37
C ALA A 13 -11.67 9.77 -35.88
N GLN A 14 -12.44 8.86 -35.28
CA GLN A 14 -13.76 9.18 -34.71
C GLN A 14 -13.68 10.18 -33.54
N THR A 15 -12.55 10.22 -32.83
CA THR A 15 -12.33 11.07 -31.65
C THR A 15 -11.54 12.36 -31.95
N ALA A 16 -11.39 12.75 -33.22
CA ALA A 16 -10.54 13.87 -33.65
C ALA A 16 -10.87 15.24 -33.01
N GLY A 17 -12.06 15.41 -32.43
CA GLY A 17 -12.45 16.62 -31.69
C GLY A 17 -12.26 16.58 -30.17
N ALA A 18 -11.90 15.42 -29.60
CA ALA A 18 -11.74 15.25 -28.17
C ALA A 18 -10.29 15.45 -27.73
N THR A 19 -10.07 16.19 -26.64
CA THR A 19 -8.73 16.39 -26.08
C THR A 19 -8.19 15.05 -25.59
N ARG A 20 -6.98 14.70 -26.02
CA ARG A 20 -6.35 13.41 -25.67
C ARG A 20 -5.42 13.53 -24.47
N VAL A 21 -5.72 12.77 -23.43
CA VAL A 21 -4.99 12.76 -22.16
C VAL A 21 -4.26 11.44 -22.01
N GLY A 22 -2.94 11.48 -21.91
CA GLY A 22 -2.13 10.32 -21.57
C GLY A 22 -1.96 10.20 -20.05
N VAL A 23 -2.07 9.00 -19.51
CA VAL A 23 -1.77 8.71 -18.11
C VAL A 23 -0.76 7.56 -18.08
N VAL A 24 0.39 7.79 -17.47
CA VAL A 24 1.41 6.75 -17.25
C VAL A 24 1.34 6.32 -15.80
N PHE A 25 0.92 5.09 -15.55
CA PHE A 25 1.00 4.46 -14.24
C PHE A 25 2.37 3.82 -14.05
N VAL A 26 3.05 4.18 -12.97
CA VAL A 26 4.35 3.62 -12.59
C VAL A 26 4.19 2.89 -11.25
N HIS A 27 4.29 1.56 -11.27
CA HIS A 27 4.15 0.75 -10.07
C HIS A 27 5.35 0.89 -9.14
N GLY A 28 5.11 0.50 -7.89
CA GLY A 28 6.13 0.29 -6.89
C GLY A 28 7.04 -0.90 -7.18
N ILE A 29 7.85 -1.23 -6.19
CA ILE A 29 8.72 -2.38 -6.19
C ILE A 29 7.93 -3.71 -6.19
N GLY A 30 8.49 -4.77 -6.77
CA GLY A 30 7.91 -6.11 -6.73
C GLY A 30 7.96 -6.89 -8.03
N GLN A 31 7.40 -8.10 -8.00
CA GLN A 31 7.21 -8.98 -9.16
C GLN A 31 5.84 -8.75 -9.81
N GLN A 32 5.46 -7.48 -10.02
CA GLN A 32 4.23 -7.16 -10.72
C GLN A 32 4.27 -7.82 -12.10
N SER A 33 3.25 -8.62 -12.43
CA SER A 33 3.11 -9.13 -13.79
C SER A 33 2.82 -7.96 -14.72
N GLU A 34 3.25 -8.03 -15.98
CA GLU A 34 2.84 -7.04 -16.98
C GLU A 34 1.30 -6.91 -17.00
N SER A 35 0.80 -5.69 -17.23
CA SER A 35 -0.63 -5.32 -17.16
C SER A 35 -1.25 -5.33 -15.77
N SER A 36 -0.54 -5.74 -14.70
CA SER A 36 -1.13 -5.70 -13.36
C SER A 36 -1.33 -4.28 -12.88
N THR A 37 -0.37 -3.37 -13.07
CA THR A 37 -0.47 -1.99 -12.60
C THR A 37 -1.63 -1.26 -13.25
N VAL A 38 -1.78 -1.40 -14.58
CA VAL A 38 -2.89 -0.74 -15.28
C VAL A 38 -4.25 -1.25 -14.78
N ARG A 39 -4.34 -2.51 -14.33
CA ARG A 39 -5.56 -3.07 -13.72
C ARG A 39 -5.74 -2.65 -12.27
N GLU A 40 -4.70 -2.71 -11.47
CA GLU A 40 -4.72 -2.37 -10.04
C GLU A 40 -4.97 -0.88 -9.81
N PHE A 41 -4.42 -0.02 -10.67
CA PHE A 41 -4.58 1.43 -10.55
C PHE A 41 -5.77 1.91 -11.39
N GLY A 42 -5.84 1.45 -12.65
CA GLY A 42 -6.87 1.86 -13.59
C GLY A 42 -8.25 1.28 -13.28
N GLY A 43 -8.35 0.07 -12.72
CA GLY A 43 -9.62 -0.58 -12.37
C GLY A 43 -10.41 0.19 -11.31
N PRO A 44 -9.83 0.50 -10.13
CA PRO A 44 -10.51 1.30 -9.11
C PRO A 44 -10.87 2.71 -9.59
N LEU A 45 -10.00 3.35 -10.39
CA LEU A 45 -10.28 4.65 -10.99
C LEU A 45 -11.45 4.56 -11.98
N LEU A 46 -11.44 3.58 -12.88
CA LEU A 46 -12.53 3.33 -13.84
C LEU A 46 -13.85 3.09 -13.10
N HIS A 47 -13.86 2.20 -12.11
CA HIS A 47 -15.06 1.89 -11.35
C HIS A 47 -15.61 3.14 -10.64
N TRP A 48 -14.73 3.96 -10.05
CA TRP A 48 -15.13 5.24 -9.46
C TRP A 48 -15.70 6.21 -10.51
N LEU A 49 -15.08 6.32 -11.69
CA LEU A 49 -15.55 7.18 -12.77
C LEU A 49 -16.91 6.71 -13.33
N GLN A 50 -17.11 5.40 -13.51
CA GLN A 50 -18.37 4.81 -13.95
C GLN A 50 -19.48 5.12 -12.96
N GLU A 51 -19.23 4.87 -11.68
CA GLU A 51 -20.15 5.22 -10.60
C GLU A 51 -20.47 6.73 -10.53
N TRP A 52 -19.50 7.59 -10.85
CA TRP A 52 -19.70 9.04 -10.89
C TRP A 52 -20.62 9.45 -12.05
N HIS A 53 -20.46 8.83 -13.23
CA HIS A 53 -21.27 9.09 -14.42
C HIS A 53 -22.68 8.50 -14.29
N GLN A 54 -22.81 7.26 -13.81
CA GLN A 54 -24.11 6.59 -13.60
C GLN A 54 -25.03 7.41 -12.68
N ARG A 55 -24.49 8.05 -11.64
CA ARG A 55 -25.25 8.92 -10.73
C ARG A 55 -25.66 10.27 -11.33
N ARG A 56 -25.28 10.53 -12.58
CA ARG A 56 -25.57 11.74 -13.35
C ARG A 56 -26.22 11.41 -14.70
N ASP A 57 -26.83 10.23 -14.79
CA ASP A 57 -27.50 9.72 -16.00
C ASP A 57 -26.57 9.66 -17.22
N GLY A 58 -25.26 9.55 -16.99
CA GLY A 58 -24.25 9.35 -18.02
C GLY A 58 -23.72 7.93 -18.00
N ASP A 59 -23.20 7.48 -19.13
CA ASP A 59 -22.47 6.22 -19.24
C ASP A 59 -20.98 6.49 -19.48
N LEU A 60 -20.14 5.58 -19.00
CA LEU A 60 -18.70 5.60 -19.22
C LEU A 60 -18.23 4.20 -19.58
N CYS A 61 -17.82 4.04 -20.84
CA CYS A 61 -17.36 2.79 -21.39
C CYS A 61 -15.84 2.80 -21.63
N VAL A 62 -15.25 1.61 -21.51
CA VAL A 62 -13.88 1.36 -21.99
C VAL A 62 -13.94 1.24 -23.49
N ALA A 63 -13.35 2.19 -24.21
CA ALA A 63 -13.37 2.22 -25.67
C ALA A 63 -12.40 1.20 -26.28
N SER A 64 -11.25 0.95 -25.65
CA SER A 64 -10.30 -0.08 -26.07
C SER A 64 -9.44 -0.54 -24.90
N SER A 65 -8.92 -1.77 -24.98
CA SER A 65 -7.97 -2.34 -24.03
C SER A 65 -6.96 -3.22 -24.76
N ASP A 66 -5.69 -3.08 -24.41
CA ASP A 66 -4.57 -3.84 -24.95
C ASP A 66 -3.71 -4.26 -23.76
N LEU A 67 -3.98 -5.46 -23.23
CA LEU A 67 -3.32 -6.05 -22.07
C LEU A 67 -2.52 -7.27 -22.52
N THR A 68 -1.37 -7.47 -21.91
CA THR A 68 -0.46 -8.58 -22.19
C THR A 68 -0.28 -9.43 -20.94
N TYR A 69 -0.28 -10.76 -21.12
CA TYR A 69 -0.12 -11.74 -20.04
C TYR A 69 0.96 -12.75 -20.43
N GLY A 70 2.23 -12.44 -20.19
CA GLY A 70 3.34 -13.39 -20.27
C GLY A 70 4.24 -13.32 -21.49
N GLU A 71 3.91 -12.54 -22.52
CA GLU A 71 4.82 -12.21 -23.62
C GLU A 71 5.32 -10.78 -23.45
N LEU A 72 6.62 -10.53 -23.64
CA LEU A 72 7.16 -9.17 -23.63
C LEU A 72 6.53 -8.38 -24.78
N ALA A 73 5.61 -7.48 -24.46
CA ALA A 73 5.03 -6.62 -25.49
C ALA A 73 6.00 -5.52 -25.91
N GLU A 74 6.03 -5.21 -27.20
CA GLU A 74 6.76 -4.04 -27.74
C GLU A 74 6.16 -2.70 -27.28
N ARG A 75 4.95 -2.72 -26.72
CA ARG A 75 4.15 -1.54 -26.37
C ARG A 75 3.62 -1.67 -24.95
N PRO A 76 3.44 -0.55 -24.23
CA PRO A 76 2.91 -0.61 -22.88
C PRO A 76 1.46 -1.12 -22.88
N ALA A 77 1.15 -1.98 -21.90
CA ALA A 77 -0.21 -2.37 -21.58
C ALA A 77 -1.06 -1.14 -21.27
N ARG A 78 -2.28 -1.07 -21.82
CA ARG A 78 -3.11 0.13 -21.77
C ARG A 78 -4.60 -0.12 -21.92
N PHE A 79 -5.40 0.88 -21.56
CA PHE A 79 -6.81 0.99 -21.96
C PHE A 79 -7.19 2.46 -22.19
N SER A 80 -8.28 2.68 -22.92
CA SER A 80 -8.80 4.02 -23.19
C SER A 80 -10.23 4.21 -22.71
N LEU A 81 -10.50 5.40 -22.20
CA LEU A 81 -11.82 5.85 -21.75
C LEU A 81 -12.27 7.05 -22.57
N GLU A 82 -13.55 7.10 -22.89
CA GLU A 82 -14.17 8.24 -23.57
C GLU A 82 -15.08 8.98 -22.60
N LEU A 83 -14.70 10.21 -22.26
CA LEU A 83 -15.49 11.09 -21.42
C LEU A 83 -16.32 11.98 -22.35
N ALA A 84 -17.64 11.83 -22.30
CA ALA A 84 -18.56 12.66 -23.06
C ALA A 84 -18.42 14.15 -22.69
N ALA A 85 -18.77 15.04 -23.63
CA ALA A 85 -18.92 16.45 -23.31
C ALA A 85 -20.10 16.63 -22.34
N ILE A 86 -19.91 17.46 -21.33
CA ILE A 86 -20.98 17.94 -20.45
C ILE A 86 -20.89 19.46 -20.38
N GLU A 87 -21.92 20.14 -19.89
CA GLU A 87 -21.96 21.61 -19.84
C GLU A 87 -20.69 22.21 -19.22
N GLY A 88 -19.95 23.02 -20.00
CA GLY A 88 -18.69 23.63 -19.58
C GLY A 88 -17.43 22.76 -19.68
N HIS A 89 -17.56 21.47 -20.02
CA HIS A 89 -16.43 20.54 -20.12
C HIS A 89 -16.43 19.78 -21.46
N PRO A 90 -15.42 19.98 -22.34
CA PRO A 90 -15.36 19.32 -23.63
C PRO A 90 -15.19 17.80 -23.47
N ALA A 91 -15.47 17.06 -24.55
CA ALA A 91 -15.20 15.63 -24.61
C ALA A 91 -13.68 15.37 -24.48
N GLN A 92 -13.32 14.28 -23.81
CA GLN A 92 -11.93 13.89 -23.63
C GLN A 92 -11.74 12.39 -23.86
N THR A 93 -10.59 12.01 -24.39
CA THR A 93 -10.18 10.61 -24.45
C THR A 93 -8.99 10.41 -23.53
N TRP A 94 -9.15 9.60 -22.48
CA TRP A 94 -8.08 9.25 -21.57
C TRP A 94 -7.45 7.93 -22.01
N ILE A 95 -6.13 7.86 -22.04
CA ILE A 95 -5.37 6.68 -22.44
C ILE A 95 -4.43 6.37 -21.29
N LEU A 96 -4.75 5.32 -20.56
CA LEU A 96 -4.04 4.91 -19.36
C LEU A 96 -3.11 3.76 -19.73
N ALA A 97 -1.81 3.98 -19.59
CA ALA A 97 -0.75 3.05 -19.95
C ALA A 97 0.14 2.76 -18.74
N GLU A 98 0.71 1.57 -18.68
CA GLU A 98 1.65 1.16 -17.64
C GLU A 98 3.10 1.33 -18.10
N ALA A 99 3.95 1.85 -17.22
CA ALA A 99 5.40 1.75 -17.34
C ALA A 99 5.89 0.57 -16.49
N TRP A 100 5.93 -0.61 -17.11
CA TRP A 100 6.29 -1.86 -16.46
C TRP A 100 7.79 -2.12 -16.52
N TRP A 101 8.41 -2.43 -15.38
CA TRP A 101 9.86 -2.67 -15.28
C TRP A 101 10.26 -3.87 -14.41
N ALA A 102 9.31 -4.52 -13.73
CA ALA A 102 9.58 -5.55 -12.72
C ALA A 102 10.42 -6.74 -13.23
N ALA A 103 10.15 -7.26 -14.44
CA ALA A 103 10.83 -8.45 -14.96
C ALA A 103 12.28 -8.20 -15.46
N ARG A 104 12.83 -7.01 -15.23
CA ARG A 104 14.08 -6.56 -15.88
C ARG A 104 15.22 -6.30 -14.91
N LEU A 105 15.15 -6.92 -13.73
CA LEU A 105 16.13 -6.74 -12.67
C LEU A 105 16.89 -8.03 -12.38
N SER A 106 18.19 -7.87 -12.23
CA SER A 106 19.05 -8.85 -11.55
C SER A 106 19.05 -8.49 -10.07
N ALA A 107 18.55 -9.43 -9.26
CA ALA A 107 18.56 -9.27 -7.82
C ALA A 107 20.01 -9.11 -7.30
N PRO A 108 20.23 -8.26 -6.28
CA PRO A 108 21.55 -8.11 -5.69
C PRO A 108 21.93 -9.37 -4.91
N ASN A 109 23.20 -9.46 -4.53
CA ASN A 109 23.67 -10.58 -3.72
C ASN A 109 23.08 -10.51 -2.30
N LEU A 110 22.93 -11.67 -1.65
CA LEU A 110 22.26 -11.78 -0.35
C LEU A 110 22.97 -10.98 0.76
N ASP A 111 24.29 -10.88 0.70
CA ASP A 111 25.12 -10.12 1.63
C ASP A 111 24.82 -8.61 1.54
N GLU A 112 24.77 -8.07 0.32
CA GLU A 112 24.38 -6.69 0.05
C GLU A 112 22.97 -6.40 0.56
N MET A 113 22.02 -7.30 0.27
CA MET A 113 20.65 -7.19 0.74
C MET A 113 20.53 -7.23 2.25
N THR A 114 21.24 -8.15 2.90
CA THR A 114 21.17 -8.32 4.37
C THR A 114 21.72 -7.07 5.04
N TRP A 115 22.85 -6.57 4.57
CA TRP A 115 23.45 -5.34 5.08
C TRP A 115 22.55 -4.13 4.85
N TRP A 116 22.04 -3.96 3.63
CA TRP A 116 21.16 -2.83 3.30
C TRP A 116 19.81 -2.92 4.02
N GLY A 117 19.25 -4.11 4.19
CA GLY A 117 18.04 -4.38 4.96
C GLY A 117 18.21 -4.01 6.43
N LEU A 118 19.31 -4.42 7.06
CA LEU A 118 19.63 -4.04 8.45
C LEU A 118 19.80 -2.53 8.59
N LYS A 119 20.56 -1.91 7.68
CA LYS A 119 20.77 -0.47 7.64
C LYS A 119 19.43 0.28 7.50
N SER A 120 18.56 -0.19 6.61
CA SER A 120 17.22 0.35 6.38
C SER A 120 16.34 0.20 7.62
N ALA A 121 16.38 -0.95 8.29
CA ALA A 121 15.65 -1.18 9.53
C ALA A 121 16.07 -0.20 10.63
N VAL A 122 17.38 0.00 10.83
CA VAL A 122 17.90 0.96 11.83
C VAL A 122 17.42 2.38 11.53
N VAL A 123 17.56 2.86 10.29
CA VAL A 123 17.11 4.21 9.93
C VAL A 123 15.60 4.37 10.11
N ARG A 124 14.80 3.35 9.76
CA ARG A 124 13.34 3.36 9.98
C ARG A 124 12.99 3.39 11.46
N CYS A 125 13.64 2.59 12.30
CA CYS A 125 13.45 2.62 13.75
C CYS A 125 13.76 4.00 14.34
N LEU A 126 14.83 4.66 13.90
CA LEU A 126 15.17 6.02 14.34
C LEU A 126 14.08 7.04 13.95
N ARG A 127 13.59 7.00 12.70
CA ARG A 127 12.49 7.87 12.24
C ARG A 127 11.19 7.62 13.02
N LEU A 128 10.88 6.36 13.30
CA LEU A 128 9.70 6.02 14.10
C LEU A 128 9.85 6.50 15.55
N ALA A 129 11.05 6.41 16.12
CA ALA A 129 11.33 6.99 17.44
C ALA A 129 11.12 8.52 17.45
N GLU A 130 11.62 9.22 16.43
CA GLU A 130 11.37 10.67 16.24
C GLU A 130 9.87 10.98 16.18
N LEU A 131 9.09 10.15 15.48
CA LEU A 131 7.64 10.29 15.37
C LEU A 131 6.95 10.07 16.72
N VAL A 132 7.31 9.01 17.46
CA VAL A 132 6.78 8.74 18.82
C VAL A 132 7.07 9.92 19.76
N VAL A 133 8.29 10.46 19.74
CA VAL A 133 8.67 11.61 20.57
C VAL A 133 7.87 12.85 20.20
N THR A 134 7.69 13.10 18.90
CA THR A 134 6.88 14.22 18.39
C THR A 134 5.41 14.08 18.79
N SER A 135 4.82 12.90 18.62
CA SER A 135 3.44 12.61 19.04
C SER A 135 3.26 12.80 20.54
N PHE A 136 4.21 12.33 21.36
CA PHE A 136 4.17 12.49 22.81
C PHE A 136 4.19 13.97 23.24
N ARG A 137 5.01 14.80 22.57
CA ARG A 137 5.11 16.25 22.87
C ARG A 137 3.86 17.04 22.46
N ASN A 138 3.09 16.52 21.53
CA ASN A 138 1.96 17.23 20.92
C ASN A 138 0.58 16.74 21.38
N ILE A 139 0.50 15.94 22.47
CA ILE A 139 -0.78 15.46 22.99
C ILE A 139 -1.62 16.64 23.50
N ARG A 140 -2.71 16.97 22.80
CA ARG A 140 -3.67 18.01 23.17
C ARG A 140 -5.11 17.51 23.21
N SER A 141 -5.36 16.35 22.63
CA SER A 141 -6.69 15.77 22.45
C SER A 141 -6.66 14.25 22.62
N PRO A 142 -7.82 13.61 22.88
CA PRO A 142 -7.93 12.14 22.93
C PRO A 142 -7.47 11.45 21.63
N LYS A 143 -7.58 12.14 20.50
CA LYS A 143 -7.09 11.66 19.21
C LYS A 143 -5.57 11.50 19.23
N ASP A 144 -4.86 12.49 19.77
CA ASP A 144 -3.39 12.47 19.82
C ASP A 144 -2.89 11.32 20.71
N VAL A 145 -3.68 10.90 21.70
CA VAL A 145 -3.39 9.70 22.50
C VAL A 145 -3.48 8.43 21.65
N ILE A 146 -4.51 8.31 20.81
CA ILE A 146 -4.65 7.18 19.87
C ILE A 146 -3.47 7.17 18.89
N GLU A 147 -3.10 8.34 18.38
CA GLU A 147 -1.96 8.49 17.46
C GLU A 147 -0.64 8.10 18.15
N LEU A 148 -0.41 8.53 19.39
CA LEU A 148 0.75 8.15 20.19
C LEU A 148 0.80 6.64 20.43
N VAL A 149 -0.29 6.04 20.91
CA VAL A 149 -0.34 4.59 21.18
C VAL A 149 -0.08 3.80 19.91
N SER A 150 -0.71 4.19 18.80
CA SER A 150 -0.52 3.53 17.50
C SER A 150 0.94 3.65 17.02
N SER A 151 1.54 4.82 17.15
CA SER A 151 2.93 5.08 16.76
C SER A 151 3.92 4.32 17.64
N PHE A 152 3.66 4.23 18.95
CA PHE A 152 4.48 3.50 19.89
C PHE A 152 4.42 1.98 19.64
N LEU A 153 3.22 1.44 19.45
CA LEU A 153 3.02 0.03 19.09
C LEU A 153 3.69 -0.29 17.75
N LEU A 154 3.63 0.64 16.80
CA LEU A 154 4.31 0.49 15.53
C LEU A 154 5.82 0.45 15.69
N PHE A 155 6.39 1.40 16.44
CA PHE A 155 7.80 1.43 16.74
C PHE A 155 8.25 0.10 17.38
N LEU A 156 7.52 -0.38 18.38
CA LEU A 156 7.82 -1.66 19.03
C LEU A 156 7.73 -2.83 18.04
N GLY A 157 6.72 -2.84 17.18
CA GLY A 157 6.55 -3.83 16.11
C GLY A 157 7.73 -3.85 15.13
N TYR A 158 8.24 -2.69 14.73
CA TYR A 158 9.41 -2.57 13.86
C TYR A 158 10.70 -3.04 14.54
N VAL A 159 10.91 -2.66 15.80
CA VAL A 159 12.06 -3.12 16.59
C VAL A 159 12.02 -4.64 16.75
N ALA A 160 10.86 -5.19 17.12
CA ALA A 160 10.67 -6.64 17.22
C ALA A 160 10.90 -7.32 15.87
N ALA A 161 10.33 -6.81 14.78
CA ALA A 161 10.52 -7.35 13.43
C ALA A 161 12.01 -7.33 13.02
N ALA A 162 12.74 -6.24 13.30
CA ALA A 162 14.17 -6.15 12.99
C ALA A 162 15.02 -7.15 13.80
N ILE A 163 14.70 -7.34 15.08
CA ILE A 163 15.38 -8.32 15.95
C ILE A 163 15.06 -9.74 15.51
N LEU A 164 13.79 -10.03 15.20
CA LEU A 164 13.32 -11.37 14.83
C LEU A 164 13.65 -11.74 13.38
N SER A 165 13.82 -10.76 12.48
CA SER A 165 14.13 -11.03 11.08
C SER A 165 15.52 -11.63 10.91
N ILE A 166 16.50 -11.25 11.73
CA ILE A 166 17.86 -11.78 11.64
C ILE A 166 17.91 -13.30 11.88
N PRO A 167 17.46 -13.83 13.04
CA PRO A 167 17.46 -15.27 13.26
C PRO A 167 16.52 -16.00 12.30
N LEU A 168 15.42 -15.37 11.88
CA LEU A 168 14.54 -15.93 10.85
C LEU A 168 15.28 -16.09 9.53
N ILE A 169 15.96 -15.07 9.03
CA ILE A 169 16.74 -15.12 7.77
C ILE A 169 17.86 -16.17 7.88
N LEU A 170 18.58 -16.21 9.01
CA LEU A 170 19.61 -17.23 9.24
C LEU A 170 19.03 -18.65 9.27
N GLY A 171 17.89 -18.84 9.93
CA GLY A 171 17.19 -20.12 9.98
C GLY A 171 16.70 -20.56 8.60
N LEU A 172 16.10 -19.63 7.84
CA LEU A 172 15.70 -19.88 6.46
C LEU A 172 16.90 -20.23 5.57
N PHE A 173 18.05 -19.61 5.79
CA PHE A 173 19.27 -19.94 5.05
C PHE A 173 19.73 -21.38 5.31
N VAL A 174 19.73 -21.82 6.57
CA VAL A 174 20.04 -23.21 6.93
C VAL A 174 19.01 -24.16 6.31
N LEU A 175 17.72 -23.82 6.37
CA LEU A 175 16.63 -24.61 5.80
C LEU A 175 16.71 -24.68 4.26
N ALA A 176 17.17 -23.63 3.59
CA ALA A 176 17.36 -23.62 2.13
C ALA A 176 18.43 -24.61 1.65
N GLN A 177 19.33 -25.07 2.52
CA GLN A 177 20.32 -26.09 2.18
C GLN A 177 19.73 -27.51 2.18
N ILE A 178 18.48 -27.67 2.62
CA ILE A 178 17.79 -28.97 2.67
C ILE A 178 16.97 -29.13 1.38
N PRO A 179 17.35 -30.04 0.45
CA PRO A 179 16.64 -30.22 -0.80
C PRO A 179 15.22 -30.76 -0.58
N GLY A 180 14.27 -30.33 -1.43
CA GLY A 180 12.89 -30.83 -1.45
C GLY A 180 11.83 -29.77 -1.09
N PRO A 181 10.75 -30.13 -0.36
CA PRO A 181 9.62 -29.21 -0.13
C PRO A 181 9.97 -27.99 0.75
N VAL A 182 11.00 -28.11 1.59
CA VAL A 182 11.49 -26.99 2.43
C VAL A 182 12.11 -25.90 1.57
N GLU A 183 12.88 -26.28 0.55
CA GLU A 183 13.48 -25.36 -0.41
C GLU A 183 12.41 -24.50 -1.11
N GLN A 184 11.31 -25.11 -1.56
CA GLN A 184 10.21 -24.38 -2.20
C GLN A 184 9.54 -23.35 -1.28
N ALA A 185 9.31 -23.72 -0.01
CA ALA A 185 8.75 -22.81 0.99
C ALA A 185 9.71 -21.64 1.29
N VAL A 186 11.02 -21.93 1.40
CA VAL A 186 12.05 -20.89 1.58
C VAL A 186 12.15 -20.00 0.35
N MET A 187 12.02 -20.54 -0.87
CA MET A 187 12.04 -19.77 -2.11
C MET A 187 10.91 -18.73 -2.18
N GLY A 188 9.69 -19.08 -1.75
CA GLY A 188 8.57 -18.13 -1.70
C GLY A 188 8.78 -16.99 -0.69
N LEU A 189 9.49 -17.25 0.40
CA LEU A 189 9.83 -16.21 1.37
C LEU A 189 11.06 -15.39 0.91
N ARG A 190 11.99 -16.03 0.21
CA ARG A 190 13.13 -15.40 -0.43
C ARG A 190 12.68 -14.39 -1.49
N SER A 191 11.67 -14.71 -2.31
CA SER A 191 11.14 -13.76 -3.29
C SER A 191 10.61 -12.51 -2.59
N PHE A 192 9.83 -12.64 -1.51
CA PHE A 192 9.35 -11.47 -0.77
C PHE A 192 10.48 -10.53 -0.30
N PHE A 193 11.58 -11.07 0.25
CA PHE A 193 12.72 -10.25 0.67
C PHE A 193 13.53 -9.71 -0.51
N LEU A 194 13.79 -10.53 -1.55
CA LEU A 194 14.46 -10.10 -2.79
C LEU A 194 13.71 -8.95 -3.43
N ASP A 195 12.41 -9.11 -3.58
CA ASP A 195 11.56 -8.19 -4.29
C ASP A 195 11.50 -6.87 -3.53
N GLN A 196 11.21 -6.86 -2.23
CA GLN A 196 10.95 -5.61 -1.50
C GLN A 196 12.20 -4.80 -1.10
N ILE A 197 13.36 -5.44 -1.04
CA ILE A 197 14.61 -4.84 -0.55
C ILE A 197 15.63 -4.73 -1.68
N GLY A 198 15.70 -5.77 -2.52
CA GLY A 198 16.65 -5.90 -3.62
C GLY A 198 16.43 -4.84 -4.69
N ASP A 199 15.21 -4.66 -5.23
CA ASP A 199 15.05 -3.76 -6.37
C ASP A 199 15.32 -2.30 -6.02
N PHE A 200 15.03 -1.88 -4.78
CA PHE A 200 15.37 -0.53 -4.33
C PHE A 200 16.88 -0.35 -4.26
N TYR A 201 17.59 -1.34 -3.70
CA TYR A 201 19.05 -1.33 -3.70
C TYR A 201 19.59 -1.32 -5.13
N THR A 202 19.16 -2.25 -5.98
CA THR A 202 19.58 -2.35 -7.37
C THR A 202 19.39 -1.04 -8.12
N PHE A 203 18.20 -0.43 -8.04
CA PHE A 203 17.95 0.84 -8.72
C PHE A 203 18.85 1.98 -8.22
N MET A 204 19.21 1.97 -6.93
CA MET A 204 19.98 3.06 -6.32
C MET A 204 21.51 2.87 -6.42
N TRP A 205 21.99 1.64 -6.62
CA TRP A 205 23.43 1.30 -6.68
C TRP A 205 23.93 0.82 -8.04
N ASP A 206 23.05 0.31 -8.91
CA ASP A 206 23.38 -0.14 -10.26
C ASP A 206 22.85 0.85 -11.30
N ASP A 207 23.73 1.71 -11.81
CA ASP A 207 23.36 2.73 -12.79
C ASP A 207 22.94 2.13 -14.14
N ILE A 208 23.42 0.94 -14.51
CA ILE A 208 23.06 0.28 -15.76
C ILE A 208 21.60 -0.18 -15.67
N GLN A 209 21.26 -0.90 -14.60
CA GLN A 209 19.88 -1.35 -14.38
C GLN A 209 18.94 -0.15 -14.16
N ALA A 210 19.40 0.91 -13.52
CA ALA A 210 18.59 2.11 -13.33
C ALA A 210 18.24 2.83 -14.65
N VAL A 211 19.21 2.97 -15.57
CA VAL A 211 18.96 3.51 -16.92
C VAL A 211 17.89 2.67 -17.64
N HIS A 212 17.98 1.35 -17.52
CA HIS A 212 17.02 0.45 -18.13
C HIS A 212 15.61 0.58 -17.52
N ILE A 213 15.50 0.62 -16.19
CA ILE A 213 14.23 0.78 -15.48
C ILE A 213 13.56 2.11 -15.87
N ARG A 214 14.27 3.24 -15.74
CA ARG A 214 13.71 4.57 -16.06
C ARG A 214 13.40 4.73 -17.55
N GLY A 215 14.11 4.01 -18.42
CA GLY A 215 13.81 3.88 -19.84
C GLY A 215 12.40 3.36 -20.12
N SER A 216 11.83 2.52 -19.24
CA SER A 216 10.46 2.01 -19.38
C SER A 216 9.42 3.11 -19.19
N VAL A 217 9.65 4.07 -18.28
CA VAL A 217 8.82 5.27 -18.12
C VAL A 217 8.94 6.16 -19.36
N ALA A 218 10.16 6.39 -19.85
CA ALA A 218 10.38 7.19 -21.05
C ALA A 218 9.71 6.59 -22.29
N ALA A 219 9.79 5.27 -22.47
CA ALA A 219 9.13 4.56 -23.57
C ALA A 219 7.61 4.67 -23.49
N ALA A 220 7.01 4.55 -22.30
CA ALA A 220 5.57 4.72 -22.12
C ALA A 220 5.10 6.15 -22.45
N ILE A 221 5.85 7.17 -22.02
CA ILE A 221 5.58 8.57 -22.36
C ILE A 221 5.70 8.77 -23.88
N HIS A 222 6.80 8.31 -24.48
CA HIS A 222 7.03 8.42 -25.92
C HIS A 222 5.92 7.77 -26.73
N PHE A 223 5.47 6.58 -26.33
CA PHE A 223 4.34 5.90 -26.96
C PHE A 223 3.06 6.75 -26.94
N LEU A 224 2.74 7.37 -25.80
CA LEU A 224 1.56 8.23 -25.67
C LEU A 224 1.66 9.49 -26.54
N VAL A 225 2.84 10.10 -26.64
CA VAL A 225 3.06 11.27 -27.50
C VAL A 225 3.05 10.89 -28.97
N ASP A 226 3.91 9.96 -29.39
CA ASP A 226 4.11 9.65 -30.80
C ASP A 226 2.97 8.82 -31.39
N LYS A 227 2.56 7.74 -30.73
CA LYS A 227 1.57 6.81 -31.29
C LYS A 227 0.13 7.19 -30.97
N ARG A 228 -0.11 7.76 -29.78
CA ARG A 228 -1.47 8.11 -29.34
C ARG A 228 -1.80 9.59 -29.45
N LYS A 229 -0.83 10.43 -29.83
CA LYS A 229 -0.99 11.88 -30.03
C LYS A 229 -1.63 12.56 -28.81
N CYS A 230 -1.24 12.13 -27.61
CA CYS A 230 -1.70 12.75 -26.37
C CYS A 230 -1.18 14.19 -26.29
N GLU A 231 -2.08 15.15 -26.09
CA GLU A 231 -1.73 16.57 -26.02
C GLU A 231 -1.11 16.94 -24.68
N ARG A 232 -1.51 16.22 -23.64
CA ARG A 232 -1.03 16.33 -22.26
C ARG A 232 -0.89 14.96 -21.63
N ILE A 233 0.12 14.81 -20.79
CA ILE A 233 0.44 13.57 -20.08
C ILE A 233 0.50 13.85 -18.58
N ALA A 234 -0.08 12.95 -17.80
CA ALA A 234 0.11 12.84 -16.36
C ALA A 234 0.90 11.57 -16.04
N VAL A 235 1.93 11.68 -15.21
CA VAL A 235 2.67 10.53 -14.68
C VAL A 235 2.18 10.31 -13.24
N VAL A 236 1.72 9.11 -12.94
CA VAL A 236 1.08 8.74 -11.67
C VAL A 236 1.86 7.56 -11.09
N ALA A 237 2.64 7.81 -10.06
CA ALA A 237 3.65 6.88 -9.56
C ALA A 237 3.44 6.52 -8.09
N HIS A 238 3.61 5.23 -7.79
CA HIS A 238 3.45 4.66 -6.44
C HIS A 238 4.77 4.20 -5.85
N SER A 239 4.97 4.33 -4.54
CA SER A 239 6.07 3.64 -3.82
C SER A 239 7.44 3.91 -4.45
N GLN A 240 8.25 2.89 -4.75
CA GLN A 240 9.51 3.04 -5.48
C GLN A 240 9.34 3.58 -6.91
N GLY A 241 8.20 3.34 -7.54
CA GLY A 241 7.87 3.90 -8.84
C GLY A 241 7.96 5.42 -8.86
N THR A 242 7.78 6.09 -7.70
CA THR A 242 7.98 7.55 -7.61
C THR A 242 9.44 7.94 -7.83
N VAL A 243 10.38 7.12 -7.36
CA VAL A 243 11.82 7.36 -7.51
C VAL A 243 12.22 7.13 -8.96
N VAL A 244 11.74 6.02 -9.55
CA VAL A 244 11.93 5.68 -10.96
C VAL A 244 11.39 6.77 -11.88
N ALA A 245 10.15 7.20 -11.64
CA ALA A 245 9.50 8.25 -12.42
C ALA A 245 10.21 9.60 -12.27
N TYR A 246 10.60 9.96 -11.05
CA TYR A 246 11.36 11.20 -10.80
C TYR A 246 12.69 11.19 -11.56
N ASP A 247 13.47 10.10 -11.45
CA ASP A 247 14.74 9.94 -12.20
C ASP A 247 14.50 10.05 -13.71
N ALA A 248 13.49 9.35 -14.25
CA ALA A 248 13.17 9.41 -15.68
C ALA A 248 12.87 10.84 -16.17
N LEU A 249 12.09 11.59 -15.38
CA LEU A 249 11.64 12.95 -15.73
C LEU A 249 12.72 14.02 -15.56
N CYS A 250 13.74 13.77 -14.73
CA CYS A 250 14.84 14.72 -14.51
C CYS A 250 16.08 14.40 -15.37
N SER A 251 16.49 13.13 -15.47
CA SER A 251 17.79 12.70 -16.03
C SER A 251 17.98 12.81 -17.55
N GLY A 252 17.08 13.51 -18.26
CA GLY A 252 17.08 13.58 -19.72
C GLY A 252 16.71 12.27 -20.43
N SER A 253 16.22 11.26 -19.69
CA SER A 253 15.79 9.97 -20.27
C SER A 253 14.54 10.13 -21.16
N VAL A 254 13.70 11.11 -20.87
CA VAL A 254 12.54 11.48 -21.69
C VAL A 254 12.97 12.54 -22.71
N LEU A 255 12.62 12.34 -23.98
CA LEU A 255 12.91 13.30 -25.05
C LEU A 255 12.33 14.68 -24.68
N PRO A 256 13.04 15.80 -24.92
CA PRO A 256 12.56 17.14 -24.53
C PRO A 256 11.17 17.50 -25.07
N ALA A 257 10.86 17.09 -26.31
CA ALA A 257 9.55 17.30 -26.93
C ALA A 257 8.43 16.52 -26.23
N ASP A 258 8.73 15.31 -25.76
CA ASP A 258 7.80 14.46 -25.02
C ASP A 258 7.62 14.96 -23.58
N LEU A 259 8.73 15.35 -22.94
CA LEU A 259 8.73 15.92 -21.59
C LEU A 259 7.90 17.21 -21.53
N ALA A 260 7.92 18.03 -22.59
CA ALA A 260 7.07 19.21 -22.70
C ALA A 260 5.56 18.89 -22.68
N ARG A 261 5.15 17.65 -22.98
CA ARG A 261 3.77 17.17 -22.88
C ARG A 261 3.40 16.68 -21.48
N VAL A 262 4.38 16.38 -20.62
CA VAL A 262 4.12 15.98 -19.23
C VAL A 262 3.77 17.21 -18.40
N LYS A 263 2.49 17.35 -18.05
CA LYS A 263 1.95 18.51 -17.33
C LYS A 263 1.76 18.26 -15.84
N THR A 264 1.57 17.00 -15.45
CA THR A 264 1.30 16.62 -14.06
C THR A 264 2.16 15.42 -13.68
N PHE A 265 2.77 15.48 -12.50
CA PHE A 265 3.41 14.36 -11.83
C PHE A 265 2.75 14.16 -10.47
N VAL A 266 2.09 13.02 -10.29
CA VAL A 266 1.43 12.63 -9.05
C VAL A 266 2.26 11.53 -8.42
N THR A 267 2.82 11.78 -7.24
CA THR A 267 3.49 10.77 -6.43
C THR A 267 2.59 10.38 -5.27
N PHE A 268 2.48 9.09 -4.96
CA PHE A 268 1.76 8.62 -3.78
C PHE A 268 2.45 7.44 -3.11
N GLY A 269 2.39 7.41 -1.78
CA GLY A 269 3.20 6.48 -0.98
C GLY A 269 4.70 6.58 -1.28
N SER A 270 5.18 7.78 -1.59
CA SER A 270 6.46 8.02 -2.25
C SER A 270 7.68 7.52 -1.49
N ALA A 271 8.55 6.75 -2.15
CA ALA A 271 9.82 6.32 -1.56
C ALA A 271 10.95 7.38 -1.70
N LEU A 272 10.67 8.58 -2.23
CA LEU A 272 11.67 9.64 -2.43
C LEU A 272 12.33 10.08 -1.11
N ASN A 273 11.59 10.07 0.01
CA ASN A 273 12.15 10.32 1.35
C ASN A 273 13.26 9.32 1.74
N ASN A 274 13.22 8.10 1.21
CA ASN A 274 14.28 7.11 1.42
C ASN A 274 15.42 7.32 0.41
N ALA A 275 15.07 7.64 -0.83
CA ALA A 275 16.02 7.86 -1.92
C ALA A 275 16.93 9.08 -1.70
N TRP A 276 16.45 10.10 -0.98
CA TRP A 276 17.25 11.28 -0.62
C TRP A 276 17.89 11.22 0.77
N ASP A 277 17.62 10.19 1.58
CA ASP A 277 18.25 10.08 2.88
C ASP A 277 19.72 9.65 2.72
N LYS A 278 20.63 10.59 2.95
CA LYS A 278 22.09 10.38 2.89
C LYS A 278 22.58 9.29 3.85
N ARG A 279 21.80 8.94 4.89
CA ARG A 279 22.12 7.79 5.74
C ARG A 279 21.90 6.49 4.99
N LEU A 280 20.91 6.40 4.11
CA LEU A 280 20.59 5.20 3.34
C LEU A 280 21.39 5.13 2.04
N VAL A 281 21.33 6.20 1.25
CA VAL A 281 21.81 6.25 -0.14
C VAL A 281 23.17 6.93 -0.22
N PRO A 282 24.13 6.43 -1.04
CA PRO A 282 25.45 7.01 -1.16
C PRO A 282 25.38 8.44 -1.73
N ALA A 283 26.27 9.32 -1.28
CA ALA A 283 26.33 10.69 -1.80
C ALA A 283 26.58 10.77 -3.31
N ARG A 284 27.22 9.73 -3.88
CA ARG A 284 27.56 9.61 -5.31
C ARG A 284 26.37 9.40 -6.24
N THR A 285 25.19 9.05 -5.73
CA THR A 285 23.99 8.90 -6.57
C THR A 285 23.47 10.30 -6.94
N CYS A 286 24.07 10.90 -7.99
CA CYS A 286 23.75 12.25 -8.47
C CYS A 286 22.38 12.33 -9.18
N ARG A 287 21.83 11.19 -9.63
CA ARG A 287 20.64 11.09 -10.50
C ARG A 287 19.36 11.73 -9.96
N LEU A 288 19.19 11.77 -8.65
CA LEU A 288 17.96 12.26 -8.01
C LEU A 288 18.09 13.68 -7.47
N ARG A 289 19.09 14.45 -7.93
CA ARG A 289 19.33 15.84 -7.49
C ARG A 289 18.87 16.90 -8.48
N GLU A 290 18.57 16.49 -9.70
CA GLU A 290 18.07 17.41 -10.72
C GLU A 290 16.61 17.79 -10.44
N PRO A 291 16.23 19.06 -10.61
CA PRO A 291 14.87 19.51 -10.38
C PRO A 291 13.94 19.09 -11.53
N LEU A 292 12.69 18.77 -11.20
CA LEU A 292 11.64 18.60 -12.21
C LEU A 292 11.43 19.91 -12.99
N PRO A 293 11.09 19.85 -14.29
CA PRO A 293 10.74 21.02 -15.08
C PRO A 293 9.70 21.92 -14.39
N ALA A 294 9.92 23.23 -14.40
CA ALA A 294 9.04 24.20 -13.74
C ALA A 294 7.62 24.25 -14.36
N SER A 295 7.48 23.82 -15.61
CA SER A 295 6.20 23.72 -16.32
C SER A 295 5.34 22.53 -15.88
N MET A 296 5.90 21.62 -15.09
CA MET A 296 5.23 20.42 -14.61
C MET A 296 4.65 20.67 -13.22
N ARG A 297 3.37 20.39 -13.01
CA ARG A 297 2.77 20.42 -11.68
C ARG A 297 3.09 19.14 -10.93
N TRP A 298 3.70 19.23 -9.75
CA TRP A 298 4.02 18.10 -8.90
C TRP A 298 3.12 18.05 -7.67
N ILE A 299 2.39 16.95 -7.51
CA ILE A 299 1.51 16.69 -6.39
C ILE A 299 2.01 15.44 -5.67
N ASN A 300 2.30 15.59 -4.37
CA ASN A 300 2.65 14.46 -3.53
C ASN A 300 1.49 14.13 -2.57
N VAL A 301 0.93 12.93 -2.71
CA VAL A 301 -0.10 12.41 -1.81
C VAL A 301 0.53 11.42 -0.84
N TRP A 302 0.25 11.53 0.45
CA TRP A 302 0.84 10.67 1.47
C TRP A 302 -0.16 10.37 2.56
N SER A 303 0.05 9.27 3.29
CA SER A 303 -0.73 8.93 4.48
C SER A 303 0.18 8.85 5.70
N ALA A 304 -0.28 9.31 6.85
CA ALA A 304 0.54 9.42 8.05
C ALA A 304 1.13 8.09 8.54
N TYR A 305 0.43 6.98 8.27
CA TYR A 305 0.87 5.65 8.67
C TYR A 305 1.52 4.85 7.53
N ASP A 306 1.68 5.43 6.34
CA ASP A 306 2.41 4.77 5.26
C ASP A 306 3.92 4.74 5.58
N PRO A 307 4.51 3.56 5.82
CA PRO A 307 5.89 3.42 6.27
C PRO A 307 6.91 3.71 5.17
N VAL A 308 6.51 3.68 3.91
CA VAL A 308 7.39 3.98 2.77
C VAL A 308 7.50 5.49 2.60
N SER A 309 6.35 6.18 2.62
CA SER A 309 6.32 7.64 2.57
C SER A 309 7.00 8.27 3.78
N GLY A 310 6.75 7.72 4.98
CA GLY A 310 7.24 8.29 6.23
C GLY A 310 6.72 9.71 6.48
N GLY A 311 5.53 10.04 5.97
CA GLY A 311 4.91 11.35 6.11
C GLY A 311 5.14 12.29 4.92
N ARG A 312 5.12 13.60 5.21
CA ARG A 312 5.38 14.66 4.23
C ARG A 312 6.74 14.47 3.54
N LEU A 313 6.81 14.80 2.26
CA LEU A 313 8.05 14.72 1.49
C LEU A 313 9.04 15.79 1.97
N ARG A 314 10.27 15.35 2.28
CA ARG A 314 11.42 16.16 2.66
C ARG A 314 12.37 16.22 1.47
N VAL A 315 12.25 17.30 0.69
CA VAL A 315 13.11 17.53 -0.47
C VAL A 315 14.46 18.10 -0.04
N PRO A 316 15.56 17.74 -0.73
CA PRO A 316 16.82 18.48 -0.66
C PRO A 316 16.65 19.96 -1.02
N ASP A 317 17.51 20.84 -0.50
CA ASP A 317 17.40 22.30 -0.66
C ASP A 317 17.50 22.76 -2.14
N ASP A 318 18.18 21.98 -2.98
CA ASP A 318 18.36 22.21 -4.41
C ASP A 318 17.17 21.72 -5.26
N ILE A 319 16.20 21.03 -4.65
CA ILE A 319 15.02 20.50 -5.32
C ILE A 319 13.78 21.29 -4.91
N ARG A 320 13.00 21.73 -5.90
CA ARG A 320 11.72 22.39 -5.63
C ARG A 320 10.78 21.46 -4.85
N LEU A 321 10.07 22.02 -3.88
CA LEU A 321 8.99 21.31 -3.21
C LEU A 321 7.89 20.94 -4.22
N PRO A 322 7.13 19.85 -3.96
CA PRO A 322 5.88 19.62 -4.67
C PRO A 322 4.98 20.84 -4.55
N ASP A 323 4.33 21.21 -5.65
CA ASP A 323 3.35 22.30 -5.70
C ASP A 323 2.20 22.06 -4.70
N GLU A 324 1.93 20.79 -4.40
CA GLU A 324 0.99 20.40 -3.37
C GLU A 324 1.44 19.14 -2.63
N GLN A 325 1.28 19.14 -1.31
CA GLN A 325 1.51 17.97 -0.47
C GLN A 325 0.23 17.62 0.29
N LEU A 326 -0.50 16.63 -0.20
CA LEU A 326 -1.82 16.25 0.30
C LEU A 326 -1.72 15.05 1.24
N GLU A 327 -2.04 15.26 2.51
CA GLU A 327 -2.26 14.16 3.44
C GLU A 327 -3.62 13.51 3.19
N VAL A 328 -3.69 12.19 3.08
CA VAL A 328 -4.93 11.42 2.99
C VAL A 328 -5.04 10.42 4.12
N THR A 329 -6.26 10.15 4.55
CA THR A 329 -6.57 9.15 5.58
C THR A 329 -6.92 7.82 4.91
N ASN A 330 -6.00 6.86 4.88
CA ASN A 330 -6.27 5.54 4.30
C ASN A 330 -6.96 4.63 5.32
N TRP A 331 -6.23 3.70 5.93
CA TRP A 331 -6.72 2.76 6.92
C TRP A 331 -6.19 3.05 8.33
N MET A 332 -5.32 4.06 8.47
CA MET A 332 -4.53 4.35 9.68
C MET A 332 -3.86 3.08 10.22
N ASN A 333 -3.34 2.27 9.29
CA ASN A 333 -2.70 1.00 9.58
C ASN A 333 -1.45 0.88 8.72
N VAL A 334 -0.32 0.54 9.32
CA VAL A 334 0.98 0.66 8.66
C VAL A 334 1.19 -0.39 7.58
N ILE A 335 0.49 -1.51 7.67
CA ILE A 335 0.50 -2.57 6.67
C ILE A 335 -0.39 -2.17 5.48
N LEU A 336 -1.57 -1.62 5.76
CA LEU A 336 -2.60 -1.38 4.75
C LEU A 336 -2.53 0.02 4.10
N ASP A 337 -1.96 1.01 4.77
CA ASP A 337 -1.97 2.40 4.28
C ASP A 337 -1.15 2.59 3.02
N HIS A 338 -0.06 1.83 2.87
CA HIS A 338 0.81 1.93 1.70
C HIS A 338 0.12 1.47 0.41
N GLY A 339 -0.66 0.39 0.47
CA GLY A 339 -1.46 -0.11 -0.66
C GLY A 339 -2.85 0.53 -0.76
N GLY A 340 -3.27 1.27 0.27
CA GLY A 340 -4.66 1.72 0.44
C GLY A 340 -5.10 2.90 -0.43
N TYR A 341 -4.21 3.55 -1.19
CA TYR A 341 -4.54 4.78 -1.92
C TYR A 341 -5.68 4.59 -2.93
N PHE A 342 -5.66 3.53 -3.74
CA PHE A 342 -6.73 3.27 -4.72
C PHE A 342 -8.05 2.78 -4.10
N SER A 343 -8.05 2.42 -2.81
CA SER A 343 -9.31 2.22 -2.06
C SER A 343 -9.89 3.52 -1.51
N ASN A 344 -9.10 4.61 -1.51
CA ASN A 344 -9.51 5.92 -1.01
C ASN A 344 -10.23 6.73 -2.09
N ARG A 345 -11.54 6.47 -2.20
CA ARG A 345 -12.45 7.12 -3.17
C ARG A 345 -12.60 8.62 -2.97
N GLU A 346 -12.71 9.03 -1.72
CA GLU A 346 -13.10 10.39 -1.33
C GLU A 346 -11.97 11.39 -1.49
N GLU A 347 -10.74 10.98 -1.17
CA GLU A 347 -9.59 11.88 -1.13
C GLU A 347 -8.60 11.62 -2.24
N PHE A 348 -8.31 10.36 -2.58
CA PHE A 348 -7.29 10.04 -3.58
C PHE A 348 -7.87 9.91 -4.98
N LEU A 349 -8.82 9.00 -5.22
CA LEU A 349 -9.37 8.79 -6.57
C LEU A 349 -10.09 10.01 -7.11
N SER A 350 -10.95 10.64 -6.28
CA SER A 350 -11.59 11.91 -6.62
C SER A 350 -10.55 12.97 -7.00
N ARG A 351 -9.48 13.09 -6.20
CA ARG A 351 -8.45 14.09 -6.48
C ARG A 351 -7.66 13.76 -7.75
N LEU A 352 -7.31 12.50 -7.95
CA LEU A 352 -6.61 12.05 -9.15
C LEU A 352 -7.45 12.36 -10.40
N ALA A 353 -8.75 12.05 -10.40
CA ALA A 353 -9.64 12.37 -11.51
C ALA A 353 -9.70 13.88 -11.79
N GLN A 354 -9.73 14.73 -10.76
CA GLN A 354 -9.71 16.18 -10.93
C GLN A 354 -8.43 16.69 -11.60
N GLU A 355 -7.27 16.17 -11.17
CA GLU A 355 -5.97 16.55 -11.73
C GLU A 355 -5.75 15.99 -13.14
N LEU A 356 -6.30 14.80 -13.41
CA LEU A 356 -6.30 14.22 -14.75
C LEU A 356 -7.23 14.97 -15.71
N GLU A 357 -8.31 15.60 -15.25
CA GLU A 357 -9.18 16.38 -16.14
C GLU A 357 -8.66 17.82 -16.33
N SER A 358 -8.32 18.50 -15.23
CA SER A 358 -8.02 19.93 -15.19
C SER A 358 -6.75 20.21 -14.35
N PRO A 359 -5.55 19.90 -14.89
CA PRO A 359 -4.28 20.10 -14.18
C PRO A 359 -4.16 21.49 -13.57
N GLY A 360 -4.01 21.57 -12.24
CA GLY A 360 -3.85 22.83 -11.51
C GLY A 360 -5.08 23.75 -11.47
N ALA A 361 -6.20 23.35 -12.08
CA ALA A 361 -7.46 24.06 -12.04
C ALA A 361 -8.58 23.15 -11.52
N ARG A 362 -8.29 22.35 -10.49
CA ARG A 362 -9.18 21.30 -9.93
C ARG A 362 -10.61 21.76 -9.62
N GLN A 363 -10.81 23.00 -9.21
CA GLN A 363 -12.15 23.57 -8.96
C GLN A 363 -13.01 23.69 -10.23
N ARG A 364 -12.36 23.70 -11.41
CA ARG A 364 -13.00 23.65 -12.73
C ARG A 364 -13.11 22.23 -13.28
N SER A 365 -12.78 21.21 -12.50
CA SER A 365 -13.01 19.83 -12.88
C SER A 365 -14.48 19.47 -12.69
N ARG A 366 -15.07 18.71 -13.62
CA ARG A 366 -16.40 18.10 -13.44
C ARG A 366 -16.45 17.21 -12.22
N PHE A 367 -15.32 16.61 -11.87
CA PHE A 367 -15.16 15.72 -10.73
C PHE A 367 -15.04 16.47 -9.39
N PHE A 368 -15.00 17.81 -9.41
CA PHE A 368 -14.95 18.60 -8.19
C PHE A 368 -16.24 18.40 -7.38
N PRO A 369 -16.16 18.05 -6.07
CA PRO A 369 -17.36 17.84 -5.26
C PRO A 369 -18.17 19.13 -5.10
N GLN A 370 -19.49 19.08 -5.34
CA GLN A 370 -20.38 20.24 -5.22
C GLN A 370 -20.37 20.89 -3.82
N TYR A 371 -20.11 20.11 -2.78
CA TYR A 371 -20.05 20.57 -1.39
C TYR A 371 -18.62 20.82 -0.89
N GLY A 372 -17.66 20.91 -1.81
CA GLY A 372 -16.24 20.98 -1.48
C GLY A 372 -15.66 19.64 -1.00
N GLU A 373 -14.34 19.58 -0.92
CA GLU A 373 -13.62 18.37 -0.51
C GLU A 373 -13.59 18.19 1.00
N GLU A 374 -13.55 19.28 1.76
CA GLU A 374 -13.30 19.28 3.20
C GLU A 374 -14.28 18.38 3.95
N GLY A 375 -15.59 18.49 3.66
CA GLY A 375 -16.59 17.65 4.29
C GLY A 375 -16.38 16.15 4.02
N TRP A 376 -15.99 15.76 2.79
CA TRP A 376 -15.72 14.35 2.48
C TRP A 376 -14.49 13.82 3.21
N ARG A 377 -13.44 14.64 3.29
CA ARG A 377 -12.20 14.32 4.02
C ARG A 377 -12.46 14.15 5.52
N GLU A 378 -13.18 15.08 6.14
CA GLU A 378 -13.56 14.99 7.55
C GLU A 378 -14.36 13.72 7.86
N ARG A 379 -15.38 13.41 7.05
CA ARG A 379 -16.16 12.18 7.23
C ARG A 379 -15.32 10.94 7.08
N ARG A 380 -14.45 10.89 6.07
CA ARG A 380 -13.56 9.74 5.91
C ARG A 380 -12.69 9.57 7.15
N ARG A 381 -12.10 10.67 7.63
CA ARG A 381 -11.28 10.70 8.84
C ARG A 381 -12.04 10.20 10.06
N ASP A 382 -13.29 10.61 10.25
CA ASP A 382 -14.15 10.15 11.34
C ASP A 382 -14.44 8.64 11.26
N ARG A 383 -14.72 8.13 10.05
CA ARG A 383 -14.96 6.68 9.86
C ARG A 383 -13.71 5.88 10.16
N VAL A 384 -12.57 6.25 9.58
CA VAL A 384 -11.31 5.53 9.79
C VAL A 384 -10.86 5.63 11.24
N LEU A 385 -11.02 6.79 11.89
CA LEU A 385 -10.75 6.94 13.32
C LEU A 385 -11.65 6.01 14.16
N THR A 386 -12.93 5.87 13.80
CA THR A 386 -13.84 4.91 14.44
C THR A 386 -13.29 3.48 14.34
N LEU A 387 -12.83 3.05 13.16
CA LEU A 387 -12.19 1.75 12.99
C LEU A 387 -10.95 1.59 13.86
N VAL A 388 -10.09 2.61 13.93
CA VAL A 388 -8.89 2.58 14.78
C VAL A 388 -9.27 2.47 16.25
N THR A 389 -10.24 3.25 16.72
CA THR A 389 -10.76 3.13 18.08
C THR A 389 -11.24 1.71 18.34
N TRP A 390 -11.96 1.10 17.40
CA TRP A 390 -12.41 -0.27 17.55
C TRP A 390 -11.27 -1.27 17.72
N ARG A 391 -10.26 -1.15 16.87
CA ARG A 391 -9.05 -1.98 16.92
C ARG A 391 -8.29 -1.80 18.22
N VAL A 392 -8.11 -0.56 18.68
CA VAL A 392 -7.42 -0.27 19.96
C VAL A 392 -8.18 -0.88 21.13
N VAL A 393 -9.50 -0.73 21.19
CA VAL A 393 -10.32 -1.34 22.25
C VAL A 393 -10.23 -2.87 22.22
N ALA A 394 -10.27 -3.49 21.03
CA ALA A 394 -10.09 -4.94 20.88
C ALA A 394 -8.70 -5.40 21.34
N MET A 395 -7.64 -4.67 20.99
CA MET A 395 -6.27 -4.96 21.41
C MET A 395 -6.09 -4.81 22.92
N LEU A 396 -6.64 -3.75 23.53
CA LEU A 396 -6.59 -3.56 24.99
C LEU A 396 -7.35 -4.66 25.73
N GLY A 397 -8.53 -5.05 25.24
CA GLY A 397 -9.29 -6.17 25.77
C GLY A 397 -8.52 -7.49 25.67
N PHE A 398 -7.81 -7.72 24.57
CA PHE A 398 -6.93 -8.87 24.41
C PHE A 398 -5.77 -8.88 25.38
N VAL A 399 -5.02 -7.78 25.50
CA VAL A 399 -3.89 -7.67 26.45
C VAL A 399 -4.37 -7.94 27.87
N ALA A 400 -5.52 -7.36 28.26
CA ALA A 400 -6.11 -7.63 29.57
C ALA A 400 -6.46 -9.11 29.75
N GLY A 401 -7.03 -9.77 28.72
CA GLY A 401 -7.34 -11.20 28.72
C GLY A 401 -6.09 -12.08 28.87
N VAL A 402 -5.01 -11.78 28.13
CA VAL A 402 -3.73 -12.50 28.24
C VAL A 402 -3.12 -12.32 29.63
N VAL A 403 -3.08 -11.10 30.17
CA VAL A 403 -2.57 -10.83 31.52
C VAL A 403 -3.39 -11.55 32.59
N ALA A 404 -4.71 -11.56 32.47
CA ALA A 404 -5.58 -12.30 33.38
C ALA A 404 -5.30 -13.81 33.33
N ARG A 405 -5.07 -14.38 32.14
CA ARG A 405 -4.69 -15.80 31.97
C ARG A 405 -3.30 -16.13 32.49
N ILE A 406 -2.32 -15.23 32.33
CA ILE A 406 -0.98 -15.40 32.92
C ILE A 406 -1.09 -15.46 34.45
N ARG A 407 -1.93 -14.62 35.05
CA ARG A 407 -2.14 -14.60 36.50
C ARG A 407 -2.97 -15.79 37.01
N ALA A 408 -3.87 -16.33 36.19
CA ALA A 408 -4.70 -17.48 36.54
C ALA A 408 -3.97 -18.81 36.29
N ALA A 409 -3.10 -19.20 37.23
CA ALA A 409 -2.64 -20.59 37.45
C ALA A 409 -2.31 -21.42 36.19
N ASP A 410 -1.32 -20.99 35.39
CA ASP A 410 -0.82 -21.71 34.21
C ASP A 410 -1.84 -21.95 33.06
N ARG A 411 -2.99 -21.25 33.03
CA ARG A 411 -3.97 -21.42 31.93
C ARG A 411 -3.39 -21.20 30.53
N LEU A 412 -2.47 -20.25 30.37
CA LEU A 412 -1.81 -20.00 29.07
C LEU A 412 -1.00 -21.21 28.59
N ARG A 413 -0.38 -21.94 29.53
CA ARG A 413 0.33 -23.19 29.22
C ARG A 413 -0.67 -24.28 28.81
N ALA A 414 -1.78 -24.41 29.53
CA ALA A 414 -2.81 -25.39 29.20
C ALA A 414 -3.42 -25.15 27.80
N ASP A 415 -3.65 -23.90 27.41
CA ASP A 415 -4.09 -23.56 26.05
C ASP A 415 -3.04 -23.99 25.00
N GLY A 416 -1.76 -23.75 25.30
CA GLY A 416 -0.66 -24.14 24.43
C GLY A 416 -0.48 -25.65 24.30
N GLU A 417 -0.63 -26.39 25.41
CA GLU A 417 -0.62 -27.86 25.42
C GLU A 417 -1.80 -28.41 24.60
N ALA A 418 -2.99 -27.80 24.68
CA ALA A 418 -4.14 -28.19 23.88
C ALA A 418 -3.91 -27.97 22.38
N VAL A 419 -3.30 -26.84 21.99
CA VAL A 419 -2.96 -26.55 20.59
C VAL A 419 -1.87 -27.47 20.08
N TRP A 420 -0.84 -27.73 20.90
CA TRP A 420 0.20 -28.69 20.55
C TRP A 420 -0.38 -30.08 20.33
N ALA A 421 -1.23 -30.56 21.25
CA ALA A 421 -1.90 -31.84 21.12
C ALA A 421 -2.74 -31.92 19.83
N TRP A 422 -3.44 -30.84 19.46
CA TRP A 422 -4.17 -30.76 18.20
C TRP A 422 -3.24 -30.78 16.98
N LEU A 423 -2.17 -29.98 16.97
CA LEU A 423 -1.19 -29.94 15.88
C LEU A 423 -0.55 -31.31 15.64
N MET A 424 -0.27 -32.07 16.70
CA MET A 424 0.28 -33.42 16.61
C MET A 424 -0.67 -34.44 15.97
N THR A 425 -1.97 -34.12 15.83
CA THR A 425 -2.91 -34.96 15.06
C THR A 425 -2.78 -34.77 13.54
N LEU A 426 -2.07 -33.73 13.08
CA LEU A 426 -1.85 -33.48 11.65
C LEU A 426 -0.69 -34.36 11.14
N PRO A 427 -0.90 -35.21 10.11
CA PRO A 427 0.09 -36.19 9.66
C PRO A 427 1.48 -35.62 9.34
N ILE A 428 1.52 -34.41 8.77
CA ILE A 428 2.77 -33.73 8.37
C ILE A 428 3.54 -33.25 9.61
N VAL A 429 2.84 -32.65 10.58
CA VAL A 429 3.47 -32.09 11.78
C VAL A 429 3.93 -33.21 12.70
N GLY A 430 3.09 -34.23 12.91
CA GLY A 430 3.44 -35.40 13.71
C GLY A 430 4.74 -36.05 13.21
N GLY A 431 4.87 -36.26 11.89
CA GLY A 431 6.07 -36.84 11.28
C GLY A 431 7.35 -36.01 11.51
N VAL A 432 7.29 -34.69 11.30
CA VAL A 432 8.44 -33.78 11.52
C VAL A 432 8.84 -33.74 13.00
N VAL A 433 7.87 -33.66 13.92
CA VAL A 433 8.14 -33.60 15.36
C VAL A 433 8.76 -34.92 15.84
N THR A 434 8.23 -36.08 15.44
CA THR A 434 8.86 -37.37 15.79
C THR A 434 10.30 -37.48 15.26
N PHE A 435 10.59 -36.94 14.07
CA PHE A 435 11.94 -36.92 13.54
C PHE A 435 12.87 -36.04 14.39
N VAL A 436 12.42 -34.85 14.79
CA VAL A 436 13.18 -33.93 15.66
C VAL A 436 13.38 -34.53 17.06
N ASP A 437 12.34 -35.08 17.68
CA ASP A 437 12.41 -35.69 19.01
C ASP A 437 13.40 -36.86 19.06
N GLN A 438 13.46 -37.66 17.99
CA GLN A 438 14.41 -38.78 17.88
C GLN A 438 15.87 -38.33 17.75
N HIS A 439 16.13 -37.13 17.21
CA HIS A 439 17.49 -36.68 16.87
C HIS A 439 17.98 -35.50 17.71
N ALA A 440 17.13 -34.90 18.54
CA ALA A 440 17.45 -33.68 19.28
C ALA A 440 16.92 -33.68 20.73
N ALA A 441 17.19 -34.75 21.49
CA ALA A 441 16.81 -34.88 22.90
C ALA A 441 17.27 -33.71 23.81
N TRP A 442 18.27 -32.93 23.39
CA TRP A 442 18.71 -31.71 24.08
C TRP A 442 17.70 -30.55 24.02
N LEU A 443 16.65 -30.66 23.19
CA LEU A 443 15.56 -29.69 23.08
C LEU A 443 14.43 -29.91 24.09
N ALA A 444 14.48 -30.88 25.01
CA ALA A 444 13.39 -31.14 25.96
C ALA A 444 13.03 -29.91 26.86
N TRP A 445 13.98 -29.01 27.13
CA TRP A 445 13.69 -27.73 27.79
C TRP A 445 12.76 -26.83 26.95
N THR A 446 12.83 -26.94 25.62
CA THR A 446 11.98 -26.20 24.69
C THR A 446 10.51 -26.62 24.73
N GLU A 447 10.14 -27.77 25.30
CA GLU A 447 8.73 -28.16 25.37
C GLU A 447 7.91 -27.21 26.26
N ARG A 448 8.44 -26.83 27.43
CA ARG A 448 7.73 -25.92 28.36
C ARG A 448 7.67 -24.50 27.82
N LEU A 449 8.74 -24.05 27.18
CA LEU A 449 8.78 -22.75 26.52
C LEU A 449 7.89 -22.75 25.28
N GLY A 450 7.92 -23.83 24.51
CA GLY A 450 7.15 -24.08 23.30
C GLY A 450 5.66 -24.11 23.57
N ALA A 451 5.19 -24.81 24.61
CA ALA A 451 3.78 -24.76 25.01
C ALA A 451 3.33 -23.32 25.33
N ARG A 452 4.14 -22.53 26.06
CA ARG A 452 3.79 -21.13 26.33
C ARG A 452 3.79 -20.28 25.06
N ILE A 453 4.75 -20.47 24.15
CA ILE A 453 4.81 -19.78 22.85
C ILE A 453 3.60 -20.16 21.99
N LEU A 454 3.20 -21.43 21.95
CA LEU A 454 2.02 -21.90 21.22
C LEU A 454 0.73 -21.36 21.82
N GLY A 455 0.63 -21.30 23.15
CA GLY A 455 -0.49 -20.65 23.85
C GLY A 455 -0.59 -19.17 23.47
N ILE A 456 0.52 -18.43 23.48
CA ILE A 456 0.56 -17.05 22.99
C ILE A 456 0.16 -16.98 21.51
N GLY A 457 0.67 -17.89 20.68
CA GLY A 457 0.37 -17.99 19.25
C GLY A 457 -1.12 -18.18 18.97
N LEU A 458 -1.78 -19.09 19.69
CA LEU A 458 -3.24 -19.28 19.60
C LEU A 458 -3.99 -17.99 19.90
N TRP A 459 -3.63 -17.34 21.01
CA TRP A 459 -4.29 -16.12 21.43
C TRP A 459 -4.03 -14.98 20.43
N LEU A 460 -2.83 -14.88 19.86
CA LEU A 460 -2.54 -13.97 18.74
C LEU A 460 -3.37 -14.31 17.51
N ALA A 461 -3.64 -15.58 17.22
CA ALA A 461 -4.51 -15.98 16.11
C ALA A 461 -5.97 -15.59 16.38
N VAL A 462 -6.47 -15.79 17.62
CA VAL A 462 -7.81 -15.33 18.04
C VAL A 462 -7.93 -13.82 17.97
N LEU A 463 -6.92 -13.08 18.44
CA LEU A 463 -6.86 -11.62 18.30
C LEU A 463 -6.88 -11.23 16.83
N THR A 464 -6.05 -11.86 16.00
CA THR A 464 -5.99 -11.57 14.56
C THR A 464 -7.35 -11.83 13.91
N ALA A 465 -7.99 -12.95 14.21
CA ALA A 465 -9.32 -13.28 13.70
C ALA A 465 -10.38 -12.26 14.16
N ALA A 466 -10.36 -11.83 15.43
CA ALA A 466 -11.26 -10.79 15.93
C ALA A 466 -10.97 -9.43 15.29
N TYR A 467 -9.70 -9.03 15.21
CA TYR A 467 -9.23 -7.79 14.60
C TYR A 467 -9.62 -7.70 13.12
N VAL A 468 -9.38 -8.78 12.37
CA VAL A 468 -9.74 -8.91 10.95
C VAL A 468 -11.25 -8.99 10.82
N GLY A 469 -11.93 -9.84 11.59
CA GLY A 469 -13.38 -10.03 11.54
C GLY A 469 -14.17 -8.75 11.81
N ILE A 470 -13.79 -7.98 12.85
CA ILE A 470 -14.39 -6.66 13.15
C ILE A 470 -14.15 -5.69 11.98
N SER A 471 -12.93 -5.66 11.45
CA SER A 471 -12.58 -4.77 10.34
C SER A 471 -13.37 -5.12 9.08
N TRP A 472 -13.48 -6.40 8.73
CA TRP A 472 -14.05 -6.85 7.46
C TRP A 472 -15.57 -6.97 7.48
N LEU A 473 -16.17 -7.49 8.54
CA LEU A 473 -17.62 -7.75 8.55
C LEU A 473 -18.44 -6.51 8.86
N ALA A 474 -17.96 -5.65 9.77
CA ALA A 474 -18.70 -4.47 10.20
C ALA A 474 -18.25 -3.21 9.45
N PHE A 475 -16.94 -2.96 9.37
CA PHE A 475 -16.44 -1.69 8.86
C PHE A 475 -16.40 -1.61 7.34
N VAL A 476 -15.89 -2.63 6.64
CA VAL A 476 -15.74 -2.57 5.16
C VAL A 476 -17.06 -2.27 4.44
N PRO A 477 -18.19 -2.97 4.70
CA PRO A 477 -19.46 -2.64 4.04
C PRO A 477 -19.93 -1.22 4.34
N TRP A 478 -19.77 -0.75 5.58
CA TRP A 478 -20.12 0.63 5.95
C TRP A 478 -19.21 1.66 5.24
N HIS A 479 -17.91 1.38 5.20
CA HIS A 479 -16.90 2.22 4.56
C HIS A 479 -17.13 2.32 3.05
N ASP A 480 -17.37 1.19 2.39
CA ASP A 480 -17.58 1.10 0.95
C ASP A 480 -18.87 1.81 0.55
N ASN A 481 -19.95 1.59 1.29
CA ASN A 481 -21.22 2.30 1.08
C ASN A 481 -21.06 3.83 1.22
N ALA A 482 -20.24 4.28 2.18
CA ALA A 482 -19.96 5.72 2.34
C ALA A 482 -19.06 6.25 1.22
N GLY A 483 -18.04 5.49 0.82
CA GLY A 483 -17.14 5.82 -0.29
C GLY A 483 -17.86 5.88 -1.62
N GLN A 484 -18.81 4.97 -1.90
CA GLN A 484 -19.71 5.02 -3.04
C GLN A 484 -20.49 6.34 -3.10
N ARG A 485 -21.04 6.80 -1.97
CA ARG A 485 -21.78 8.07 -1.93
C ARG A 485 -20.94 9.28 -2.30
N SER A 486 -19.61 9.23 -2.15
CA SER A 486 -18.71 10.33 -2.52
C SER A 486 -18.68 10.64 -4.02
N ALA A 487 -19.00 9.65 -4.87
CA ALA A 487 -19.13 9.87 -6.30
C ALA A 487 -20.51 10.46 -6.70
N GLY A 488 -21.48 10.54 -5.78
CA GLY A 488 -22.83 11.06 -6.03
C GLY A 488 -23.02 12.57 -5.84
N ARG A 489 -24.23 13.05 -6.14
CA ARG A 489 -24.70 14.43 -5.86
C ARG A 489 -25.25 14.63 -4.45
N GLY A 490 -25.46 13.54 -3.71
CA GLY A 490 -26.14 13.58 -2.42
C GLY A 490 -25.35 14.35 -1.38
N ARG A 491 -26.04 15.21 -0.61
CA ARG A 491 -25.48 15.69 0.65
C ARG A 491 -25.14 14.48 1.52
N PRO A 492 -24.02 14.54 2.24
CA PRO A 492 -23.73 13.55 3.26
C PRO A 492 -24.86 13.52 4.31
N PRO A 493 -25.34 12.33 4.72
CA PRO A 493 -26.36 12.23 5.75
C PRO A 493 -25.83 12.78 7.08
N ALA A 494 -26.68 13.53 7.80
CA ALA A 494 -26.30 14.28 9.01
C ALA A 494 -25.99 13.40 10.24
N SER A 495 -26.27 12.09 10.23
CA SER A 495 -26.30 11.26 11.46
C SER A 495 -25.38 10.03 11.48
N GLN A 496 -24.17 10.10 10.89
CA GLN A 496 -23.19 9.01 11.05
C GLN A 496 -22.77 8.81 12.52
N ARG A 497 -22.88 9.83 13.38
CA ARG A 497 -22.56 9.74 14.81
C ARG A 497 -23.38 8.66 15.54
N ALA A 498 -24.65 8.49 15.20
CA ALA A 498 -25.50 7.47 15.83
C ALA A 498 -25.02 6.05 15.48
N ILE A 499 -24.64 5.82 14.22
CA ILE A 499 -24.09 4.53 13.77
C ILE A 499 -22.76 4.25 14.48
N ILE A 500 -21.87 5.26 14.56
CA ILE A 500 -20.58 5.16 15.25
C ILE A 500 -20.76 4.80 16.73
N ILE A 501 -21.71 5.46 17.41
CA ILE A 501 -21.99 5.20 18.84
C ILE A 501 -22.55 3.78 19.01
N ALA A 502 -23.57 3.41 18.23
CA ALA A 502 -24.21 2.10 18.35
C ALA A 502 -23.24 0.93 18.09
N SER A 503 -22.39 1.05 17.06
CA SER A 503 -21.41 0.02 16.72
C SER A 503 -20.27 -0.07 17.74
N SER A 504 -19.82 1.06 18.29
CA SER A 504 -18.83 1.08 19.37
C SER A 504 -19.36 0.42 20.65
N ILE A 505 -20.63 0.66 21.01
CA ILE A 505 -21.29 0.02 22.15
C ILE A 505 -21.38 -1.49 21.93
N ALA A 506 -21.87 -1.93 20.77
CA ALA A 506 -22.02 -3.36 20.46
C ALA A 506 -20.68 -4.11 20.56
N MET A 507 -19.60 -3.50 20.07
CA MET A 507 -18.27 -4.10 20.14
C MET A 507 -17.71 -4.15 21.56
N PHE A 508 -17.93 -3.11 22.37
CA PHE A 508 -17.55 -3.13 23.79
C PHE A 508 -18.25 -4.28 24.52
N PHE A 509 -19.55 -4.49 24.27
CA PHE A 509 -20.30 -5.62 24.80
C PHE A 509 -19.73 -6.97 24.35
N ALA A 510 -19.39 -7.13 23.06
CA ALA A 510 -18.81 -8.36 22.55
C ALA A 510 -17.47 -8.70 23.23
N ILE A 511 -16.61 -7.70 23.44
CA ILE A 511 -15.33 -7.86 24.13
C ILE A 511 -15.56 -8.21 25.61
N ALA A 512 -16.47 -7.50 26.28
CA ALA A 512 -16.79 -7.75 27.69
C ALA A 512 -17.37 -9.16 27.91
N VAL A 513 -18.27 -9.61 27.04
CA VAL A 513 -18.82 -10.98 27.07
C VAL A 513 -17.73 -12.01 26.79
N GLY A 514 -16.86 -11.76 25.80
CA GLY A 514 -15.70 -12.61 25.53
C GLY A 514 -14.79 -12.77 26.75
N ILE A 515 -14.45 -11.67 27.42
CA ILE A 515 -13.67 -11.69 28.66
C ILE A 515 -14.40 -12.45 29.77
N ALA A 516 -15.70 -12.20 29.96
CA ALA A 516 -16.49 -12.86 31.01
C ALA A 516 -16.56 -14.38 30.82
N VAL A 517 -16.83 -14.85 29.59
CA VAL A 517 -16.83 -16.28 29.23
C VAL A 517 -15.43 -16.88 29.44
N MET A 518 -14.37 -16.15 29.11
CA MET A 518 -12.98 -16.61 29.30
C MET A 518 -12.58 -16.71 30.77
N VAL A 519 -13.13 -15.85 31.65
CA VAL A 519 -12.86 -15.89 33.09
C VAL A 519 -13.63 -17.05 33.75
N GLN A 520 -14.89 -17.27 33.36
CA GLN A 520 -15.80 -18.18 34.06
C GLN A 520 -15.75 -19.65 33.65
N ALA A 521 -15.02 -20.05 32.60
CA ALA A 521 -14.91 -21.47 32.25
C ALA A 521 -14.39 -22.28 33.46
N PRO A 522 -15.21 -23.15 34.08
CA PRO A 522 -14.81 -23.90 35.25
C PRO A 522 -13.65 -24.79 34.85
N ALA A 523 -12.64 -24.91 35.71
CA ALA A 523 -11.73 -26.03 35.61
C ALA A 523 -12.62 -27.28 35.65
N LEU A 524 -12.74 -27.99 34.53
CA LEU A 524 -13.26 -29.35 34.49
C LEU A 524 -12.44 -30.10 35.53
N ARG A 525 -13.02 -30.28 36.72
CA ARG A 525 -12.38 -31.00 37.82
C ARG A 525 -12.12 -32.39 37.24
N ARG A 526 -10.84 -32.73 37.06
CA ARG A 526 -10.46 -34.10 36.71
C ARG A 526 -11.07 -35.01 37.79
N PRO A 527 -11.80 -36.07 37.42
CA PRO A 527 -12.19 -37.09 38.37
C PRO A 527 -10.97 -37.76 39.01
#